data_AF-A0A8H4SE73-F1
#
_entry.id   AF-A0A8H4SE73-F1
#
_cell.length_a   1.000
_cell.length_b   1.000
_cell.length_c   1.000
_cell.angle_alpha   90.00
_cell.angle_beta   90.00
_cell.angle_gamma   90.00
#
_symmetry.space_group_name_H-M   'P 1'
#
loop_
_entity.id
_entity.type
_entity.pdbx_description
1 polymer ?
#
loop_
_entity_poly.entity_id
_entity_poly.type
_entity_poly.pdbx_seq_one_letter_code
_entity_poly.pdbx_strand_id
1 'polypeptide(L)'
;MPLHTVALGVALTPTVLHTLISHYLHRKSLHNKPTVHVTYDEGIQIVRQFLFYASKHPVEDLQAFTRQWAPSPHWVRTETITIPDTFLSSAADAVTKQLGPKGVIRVGGEKWWQWRGPSEELKGEWIEMRNHYNQTEGAGGHCNRVMLYIHGGAYFFGSVDTHRYMMQRHARKLKGTCICAGVSTVTAVPFPMWPA
;
A
#
# COMPACT_ATOMS: atom_id res chain seq x y z
N MET A 1 12.35 19.10 7.00
CA MET A 1 13.47 18.20 6.63
C MET A 1 12.82 16.94 6.09
N PRO A 2 13.19 16.48 4.89
CA PRO A 2 12.53 15.35 4.25
C PRO A 2 12.53 14.11 5.15
N LEU A 3 11.42 13.38 5.11
CA LEU A 3 11.23 12.19 5.93
C LEU A 3 12.06 11.04 5.35
N HIS A 4 13.15 10.68 6.03
CA HIS A 4 14.05 9.60 5.63
C HIS A 4 13.95 8.39 6.55
N THR A 5 14.14 7.19 5.98
CA THR A 5 14.10 5.90 6.69
C THR A 5 15.08 5.85 7.86
N VAL A 6 16.28 6.41 7.69
CA VAL A 6 17.31 6.47 8.73
C VAL A 6 16.87 7.39 9.88
N ALA A 7 16.37 8.59 9.56
CA ALA A 7 15.90 9.54 10.56
C ALA A 7 14.70 9.01 11.33
N LEU A 8 13.77 8.35 10.64
CA LEU A 8 12.64 7.67 11.27
C LEU A 8 13.11 6.52 12.17
N GLY A 9 14.05 5.70 11.71
CA GLY A 9 14.65 4.63 12.50
C GLY A 9 15.24 5.17 13.81
N VAL A 10 16.05 6.22 13.73
CA VAL A 10 16.63 6.91 14.90
C VAL A 10 15.53 7.45 15.84
N ALA A 11 14.47 8.05 15.30
CA ALA A 11 13.36 8.57 16.11
C ALA A 11 12.57 7.47 16.83
N LEU A 12 12.49 6.27 16.25
CA LEU A 12 11.76 5.13 16.82
C LEU A 12 12.61 4.30 17.81
N THR A 13 13.94 4.34 17.72
CA THR A 13 14.87 3.58 18.59
C THR A 13 14.57 3.73 20.10
N PRO A 14 14.31 4.94 20.64
CA PRO A 14 13.99 5.08 22.07
C PRO A 14 12.72 4.32 22.48
N THR A 15 11.74 4.23 21.58
CA THR A 15 10.46 3.56 21.85
C THR A 15 10.63 2.04 21.87
N VAL A 16 11.39 1.50 20.93
CA VAL A 16 11.76 0.08 20.89
C VAL A 16 12.54 -0.29 22.15
N LEU A 17 13.56 0.48 22.50
CA LEU A 17 14.38 0.20 23.68
C LEU A 17 13.56 0.30 24.98
N HIS A 18 12.71 1.33 25.09
CA HIS A 18 11.84 1.51 26.25
C HIS A 18 10.82 0.38 26.41
N THR A 19 10.16 -0.05 25.33
CA THR A 19 9.19 -1.16 25.38
C THR A 19 9.85 -2.47 25.78
N LEU A 20 11.03 -2.78 25.24
CA LEU A 20 11.82 -3.96 25.61
C LEU A 20 12.24 -3.95 27.09
N ILE A 21 12.80 -2.83 27.58
CA ILE A 21 13.22 -2.69 28.98
C ILE A 21 12.02 -2.77 29.93
N SER A 22 10.91 -2.10 29.60
CA SER A 22 9.69 -2.12 30.39
C SER A 22 9.13 -3.54 30.51
N HIS A 23 9.11 -4.28 29.41
CA HIS A 23 8.67 -5.67 29.39
C HIS A 23 9.57 -6.61 30.20
N TYR A 24 10.89 -6.39 30.16
CA TYR A 24 11.84 -7.16 30.95
C TYR A 24 11.64 -6.93 32.46
N LEU A 25 11.43 -5.68 32.89
CA LEU A 25 11.32 -5.31 34.29
C LEU A 25 9.92 -5.54 34.89
N HIS A 26 8.84 -5.32 34.12
CA HIS A 26 7.46 -5.32 34.62
C HIS A 26 6.62 -6.51 34.14
N ARG A 27 7.25 -7.58 33.64
CA ARG A 27 6.58 -8.75 33.06
C ARG A 27 5.42 -9.30 33.90
N LYS A 28 5.59 -9.37 35.23
CA LYS A 28 4.56 -9.90 36.15
C LYS A 28 3.32 -9.00 36.27
N SER A 29 3.48 -7.69 36.10
CA SER A 29 2.38 -6.71 36.17
C SER A 29 1.50 -6.69 34.92
N LEU A 30 2.02 -7.21 33.80
CA LEU A 30 1.35 -7.20 32.50
C LEU A 30 0.50 -8.44 32.21
N HIS A 31 0.47 -9.44 33.10
CA HIS A 31 -0.09 -10.77 32.85
C HIS A 31 -1.58 -10.78 32.45
N ASN A 32 -2.35 -9.79 32.89
CA ASN A 32 -3.78 -9.65 32.58
C ASN A 32 -4.08 -8.58 31.52
N LYS A 33 -3.06 -8.05 30.84
CA LYS A 33 -3.20 -7.00 29.83
C LYS A 33 -2.85 -7.56 28.44
N PRO A 34 -3.50 -7.09 27.36
CA PRO A 34 -3.15 -7.47 26.00
C PRO A 34 -1.71 -7.07 25.62
N THR A 35 -1.14 -6.08 26.30
CA THR A 35 0.28 -5.67 26.22
C THR A 35 1.22 -6.63 26.95
N VAL A 36 0.84 -7.89 27.20
CA VAL A 36 1.76 -8.92 27.74
C VAL A 36 2.72 -9.43 26.66
N HIS A 37 2.30 -9.39 25.40
CA HIS A 37 3.11 -9.79 24.26
C HIS A 37 3.96 -8.61 23.79
N VAL A 38 5.28 -8.73 23.95
CA VAL A 38 6.28 -7.71 23.56
C VAL A 38 6.04 -7.23 22.14
N THR A 39 5.89 -8.15 21.19
CA THR A 39 5.69 -7.83 19.77
C THR A 39 4.39 -7.05 19.51
N TYR A 40 3.36 -7.27 20.30
CA TYR A 40 2.09 -6.57 20.19
C TYR A 40 2.19 -5.14 20.77
N ASP A 41 2.74 -4.99 21.98
CA ASP A 41 2.91 -3.67 22.61
C ASP A 41 3.90 -2.80 21.82
N GLU A 42 5.06 -3.36 21.46
CA GLU A 42 6.06 -2.70 20.63
C GLU A 42 5.47 -2.26 19.28
N GLY A 43 4.70 -3.13 18.62
CA GLY A 43 4.02 -2.79 17.37
C GLY A 43 3.08 -1.58 17.50
N ILE A 44 2.26 -1.54 18.56
CA ILE A 44 1.36 -0.40 18.81
C ILE A 44 2.16 0.88 19.10
N GLN A 45 3.20 0.80 19.92
CA GLN A 45 4.01 1.96 20.29
C GLN A 45 4.77 2.53 19.09
N ILE A 46 5.35 1.67 18.25
CA ILE A 46 5.99 2.07 16.99
C ILE A 46 4.98 2.79 16.10
N VAL A 47 3.78 2.25 15.91
CA VAL A 47 2.74 2.88 15.08
C VAL A 47 2.33 4.24 15.65
N ARG A 48 2.13 4.35 16.97
CA ARG A 48 1.76 5.62 17.62
C ARG A 48 2.85 6.68 17.44
N GLN A 49 4.11 6.31 17.63
CA GLN A 49 5.24 7.22 17.49
C GLN A 49 5.48 7.61 16.03
N PHE A 50 5.30 6.67 15.10
CA PHE A 50 5.29 6.97 13.68
C PHE A 50 4.22 8.01 13.34
N LEU A 51 2.97 7.84 13.80
CA LEU A 51 1.90 8.79 13.54
C LEU A 51 2.18 10.17 14.16
N PHE A 52 2.71 10.21 15.38
CA PHE A 52 3.11 11.48 16.01
C PHE A 52 4.21 12.17 15.21
N TYR A 53 5.25 11.42 14.80
CA TYR A 53 6.33 11.95 13.99
C TYR A 53 5.82 12.45 12.64
N ALA A 54 5.02 11.64 11.93
CA ALA A 54 4.42 11.96 10.65
C ALA A 54 3.53 13.23 10.72
N SER A 55 2.86 13.48 11.86
CA SER A 55 2.06 14.71 12.05
C SER A 55 2.87 16.02 12.00
N LYS A 56 4.21 15.93 12.07
CA LYS A 56 5.13 17.08 12.02
C LYS A 56 5.73 17.30 10.63
N HIS A 57 5.31 16.51 9.64
CA HIS A 57 5.82 16.56 8.27
C HIS A 57 4.69 16.86 7.28
N PRO A 58 5.01 17.53 6.16
CA PRO A 58 4.05 17.75 5.09
C PRO A 58 3.66 16.42 4.43
N VAL A 59 2.51 16.41 3.76
CA VAL A 59 1.96 15.20 3.14
C VAL A 59 2.87 14.70 2.02
N GLU A 60 3.54 15.61 1.32
CA GLU A 60 4.51 15.31 0.26
C GLU A 60 5.68 14.48 0.80
N ASP A 61 6.15 14.78 2.01
CA ASP A 61 7.23 14.03 2.66
C ASP A 61 6.77 12.61 3.03
N LEU A 62 5.53 12.46 3.53
CA LEU A 62 4.94 11.14 3.81
C LEU A 62 4.81 10.31 2.53
N GLN A 63 4.36 10.93 1.44
CA GLN A 63 4.19 10.25 0.16
C GLN A 63 5.51 9.84 -0.46
N ALA A 64 6.51 10.73 -0.43
CA ALA A 64 7.85 10.43 -0.90
C ALA A 64 8.44 9.25 -0.09
N PHE A 65 8.22 9.25 1.23
CA PHE A 65 8.66 8.17 2.10
C PHE A 65 7.96 6.85 1.78
N THR A 66 6.63 6.83 1.62
CA THR A 66 5.93 5.56 1.34
C THR A 66 6.17 5.07 -0.07
N ARG A 67 6.52 5.93 -1.04
CA ARG A 67 6.92 5.52 -2.40
C ARG A 67 8.35 5.00 -2.50
N GLN A 68 9.08 4.90 -1.40
CA GLN A 68 10.41 4.29 -1.43
C GLN A 68 10.33 2.83 -1.89
N TRP A 69 11.15 2.49 -2.87
CA TRP A 69 11.22 1.14 -3.40
C TRP A 69 11.62 0.13 -2.32
N ALA A 70 10.87 -0.97 -2.24
CA ALA A 70 11.17 -2.08 -1.35
C ALA A 70 11.54 -3.34 -2.15
N PRO A 71 12.66 -4.03 -1.83
CA PRO A 71 13.06 -5.22 -2.56
C PRO A 71 12.02 -6.34 -2.44
N SER A 72 11.73 -6.99 -3.57
CA SER A 72 10.92 -8.22 -3.57
C SER A 72 11.81 -9.43 -3.29
N PRO A 73 11.43 -10.33 -2.38
CA PRO A 73 12.19 -11.54 -2.12
C PRO A 73 12.26 -12.45 -3.36
N HIS A 74 13.37 -13.19 -3.51
CA HIS A 74 13.60 -14.02 -4.68
C HIS A 74 12.54 -15.12 -4.89
N TRP A 75 11.82 -15.56 -3.86
CA TRP A 75 10.73 -16.55 -3.97
C TRP A 75 9.39 -15.98 -4.44
N VAL A 76 9.31 -14.66 -4.64
CA VAL A 76 8.16 -13.94 -5.18
C VAL A 76 8.46 -13.58 -6.64
N ARG A 77 7.46 -13.76 -7.51
CA ARG A 77 7.46 -13.24 -8.88
C ARG A 77 6.65 -11.95 -8.88
N THR A 78 7.29 -10.89 -9.35
CA THR A 78 6.69 -9.57 -9.53
C THR A 78 6.79 -9.20 -10.99
N GLU A 79 5.67 -8.90 -11.64
CA GLU A 79 5.61 -8.54 -13.06
C GLU A 79 4.85 -7.23 -13.22
N THR A 80 5.53 -6.23 -13.79
CA THR A 80 4.90 -4.95 -14.11
C THR A 80 4.09 -5.09 -15.39
N ILE A 81 2.84 -4.63 -15.35
CA ILE A 81 1.95 -4.59 -16.50
C ILE A 81 1.46 -3.18 -16.77
N THR A 82 1.14 -2.90 -18.03
CA THR A 82 0.41 -1.69 -18.41
C THR A 82 -1.07 -2.02 -18.51
N ILE A 83 -1.91 -1.26 -17.81
CA ILE A 83 -3.37 -1.40 -17.84
C ILE A 83 -3.89 -0.76 -19.13
N PRO A 84 -4.56 -1.52 -20.02
CA PRO A 84 -5.06 -1.00 -21.28
C PRO A 84 -6.07 0.13 -21.11
N ASP A 85 -5.99 1.14 -21.98
CA ASP A 85 -6.90 2.30 -21.99
C ASP A 85 -8.36 1.92 -22.13
N THR A 86 -8.67 0.80 -22.78
CA THR A 86 -10.05 0.29 -22.91
C THR A 86 -10.71 0.06 -21.55
N PHE A 87 -9.96 -0.45 -20.57
CA PHE A 87 -10.46 -0.60 -19.20
C PHE A 87 -10.57 0.74 -18.48
N LEU A 88 -9.68 1.68 -18.79
CA LEU A 88 -9.66 3.01 -18.18
C LEU A 88 -10.84 3.86 -18.65
N SER A 89 -11.14 3.85 -19.95
CA SER A 89 -12.33 4.49 -20.52
C SER A 89 -13.61 3.87 -19.96
N SER A 90 -13.70 2.54 -19.92
CA SER A 90 -14.86 1.84 -19.34
C SER A 90 -15.09 2.18 -17.86
N ALA A 91 -14.01 2.24 -17.06
CA ALA A 91 -14.09 2.65 -15.67
C ALA A 91 -14.52 4.11 -15.53
N ALA A 92 -14.00 5.00 -16.38
CA ALA A 92 -14.38 6.41 -16.38
C ALA A 92 -15.86 6.61 -16.73
N ASP A 93 -16.39 5.87 -17.70
CA ASP A 93 -17.81 5.90 -18.05
C ASP A 93 -18.68 5.43 -16.88
N ALA A 94 -18.27 4.35 -16.20
CA ALA A 94 -18.98 3.83 -15.03
C ALA A 94 -19.01 4.85 -13.88
N VAL A 95 -17.88 5.51 -13.58
CA VAL A 95 -17.79 6.55 -12.54
C VAL A 95 -18.65 7.76 -12.91
N THR A 96 -18.55 8.25 -14.15
CA THR A 96 -19.32 9.39 -14.65
C THR A 96 -20.81 9.12 -14.54
N LYS A 97 -21.25 7.93 -14.96
CA LYS A 97 -22.65 7.48 -14.85
C LYS A 97 -23.12 7.45 -13.39
N GLN A 98 -22.29 6.97 -12.48
CA GLN A 98 -22.63 6.89 -11.05
C GLN A 98 -22.69 8.26 -10.37
N LEU A 99 -21.81 9.19 -10.75
CA LEU A 99 -21.82 10.56 -10.24
C LEU A 99 -23.04 11.34 -10.74
N GLY A 100 -23.51 11.04 -11.95
CA GLY A 100 -24.58 11.76 -12.63
C GLY A 100 -24.21 13.23 -12.91
N PRO A 101 -25.13 13.99 -13.55
CA PRO A 101 -24.81 15.34 -14.02
C PRO A 101 -24.35 16.29 -12.91
N LYS A 102 -25.00 16.22 -11.74
CA LYS A 102 -24.64 17.06 -10.58
C LYS A 102 -23.32 16.65 -9.95
N GLY A 103 -23.04 15.34 -9.86
CA GLY A 103 -21.79 14.84 -9.28
C GLY A 103 -20.60 15.17 -10.15
N VAL A 104 -20.74 15.02 -11.48
CA VAL A 104 -19.72 15.40 -12.47
C VAL A 104 -19.35 16.88 -12.34
N ILE A 105 -20.33 17.77 -12.25
CA ILE A 105 -20.06 19.20 -12.04
C ILE A 105 -19.34 19.43 -10.72
N ARG A 106 -19.78 18.78 -9.64
CA ARG A 106 -19.20 18.93 -8.30
C ARG A 106 -17.74 18.48 -8.24
N VAL A 107 -17.37 17.48 -9.02
CA VAL A 107 -15.99 17.02 -9.09
C VAL A 107 -15.15 17.80 -10.08
N GLY A 108 -15.68 18.78 -10.82
CA GLY A 108 -14.90 19.59 -11.76
C GLY A 108 -14.93 19.09 -13.22
N GLY A 109 -15.90 18.26 -13.57
CA GLY A 109 -16.11 17.75 -14.93
C GLY A 109 -15.69 16.29 -15.12
N GLU A 110 -15.67 15.84 -16.38
CA GLU A 110 -15.46 14.43 -16.71
C GLU A 110 -13.98 14.08 -16.95
N LYS A 111 -13.15 15.04 -17.37
CA LYS A 111 -11.85 14.73 -17.98
C LYS A 111 -10.64 14.88 -17.06
N TRP A 112 -10.63 15.86 -16.16
CA TRP A 112 -9.40 16.22 -15.43
C TRP A 112 -8.92 15.10 -14.49
N TRP A 113 -9.85 14.36 -13.86
CA TRP A 113 -9.53 13.25 -12.97
C TRP A 113 -9.15 11.97 -13.71
N GLN A 114 -9.23 11.96 -15.05
CA GLN A 114 -8.73 10.89 -15.90
C GLN A 114 -7.29 11.14 -16.35
N TRP A 115 -6.78 12.37 -16.19
CA TRP A 115 -5.47 12.78 -16.67
C TRP A 115 -4.33 12.20 -15.81
N ARG A 116 -3.33 11.57 -16.44
CA ARG A 116 -2.24 10.85 -15.74
C ARG A 116 -0.84 11.41 -15.98
N GLY A 117 -0.73 12.69 -16.33
CA GLY A 117 0.56 13.28 -16.65
C GLY A 117 1.11 12.85 -18.02
N PRO A 118 2.37 13.19 -18.32
CA PRO A 118 2.98 12.95 -19.62
C PRO A 118 3.26 11.47 -19.94
N SER A 119 3.11 10.56 -18.98
CA SER A 119 3.41 9.14 -19.18
C SER A 119 2.23 8.33 -19.72
N GLU A 120 1.01 8.88 -19.76
CA GLU A 120 -0.32 8.31 -20.15
C GLU A 120 -0.70 6.90 -19.62
N GLU A 121 0.24 5.96 -19.62
CA GLU A 121 0.17 4.58 -19.17
C GLU A 121 -0.06 4.46 -17.65
N LEU A 122 -1.16 3.79 -17.30
CA LEU A 122 -1.37 3.30 -15.95
C LEU A 122 -0.65 1.97 -15.77
N LYS A 123 0.34 1.92 -14.88
CA LYS A 123 1.07 0.68 -14.58
C LYS A 123 0.41 -0.06 -13.41
N GLY A 124 0.56 -1.37 -13.39
CA GLY A 124 0.21 -2.24 -12.27
C GLY A 124 1.30 -3.28 -12.03
N GLU A 125 1.20 -3.98 -10.91
CA GLU A 125 2.13 -5.05 -10.52
C GLU A 125 1.33 -6.32 -10.21
N TRP A 126 1.66 -7.40 -10.91
CA TRP A 126 1.28 -8.76 -10.56
C TRP A 126 2.26 -9.32 -9.54
N ILE A 127 1.72 -9.91 -8.48
CA ILE A 127 2.49 -10.53 -7.39
C ILE A 127 2.00 -11.95 -7.17
N GLU A 128 2.90 -12.91 -7.29
CA GLU A 128 2.63 -14.32 -7.00
C GLU A 128 3.84 -15.05 -6.44
N MET A 129 3.61 -16.23 -5.88
CA MET A 129 4.68 -17.10 -5.42
C MET A 129 5.31 -17.82 -6.62
N ARG A 130 6.64 -17.78 -6.77
CA ARG A 130 7.33 -18.45 -7.89
C ARG A 130 7.01 -19.94 -7.98
N ASN A 131 6.97 -20.62 -6.84
CA ASN A 131 6.63 -22.05 -6.81
C ASN A 131 5.22 -22.31 -7.35
N HIS A 132 4.27 -21.39 -7.11
CA HIS A 132 2.92 -21.52 -7.64
C HIS A 132 2.89 -21.32 -9.15
N TYR A 133 3.53 -20.24 -9.64
CA TYR A 133 3.68 -19.97 -11.07
C TYR A 133 4.29 -21.16 -11.82
N ASN A 134 5.41 -21.72 -11.33
CA ASN A 134 6.08 -22.86 -11.96
C ASN A 134 5.20 -24.12 -12.00
N GLN A 135 4.34 -24.33 -10.99
CA GLN A 135 3.41 -25.44 -10.96
C GLN A 135 2.24 -25.27 -11.93
N THR A 136 1.76 -24.04 -12.15
CA THR A 136 0.64 -23.75 -13.06
C THR A 136 1.09 -23.65 -14.53
N GLU A 137 2.19 -22.96 -14.80
CA GLU A 137 2.75 -22.82 -16.16
C GLU A 137 3.29 -24.15 -16.67
N GLY A 138 4.00 -24.90 -15.82
CA GLY A 138 4.45 -26.26 -16.14
C GLY A 138 3.30 -27.24 -16.37
N ALA A 139 2.08 -26.92 -15.90
CA ALA A 139 0.88 -27.71 -16.09
C ALA A 139 -0.04 -27.20 -17.21
N GLY A 140 0.36 -26.16 -17.96
CA GLY A 140 -0.50 -25.52 -18.98
C GLY A 140 -1.80 -24.94 -18.42
N GLY A 141 -1.86 -24.70 -17.11
CA GLY A 141 -3.06 -24.30 -16.39
C GLY A 141 -3.06 -22.82 -16.04
N HIS A 142 -4.20 -22.16 -16.25
CA HIS A 142 -4.40 -20.79 -15.79
C HIS A 142 -4.65 -20.73 -14.28
N CYS A 143 -4.06 -19.77 -13.58
CA CYS A 143 -4.36 -19.50 -12.18
C CYS A 143 -5.77 -18.87 -12.05
N ASN A 144 -6.75 -19.66 -11.62
CA ASN A 144 -8.15 -19.19 -11.51
C ASN A 144 -8.41 -18.23 -10.33
N ARG A 145 -7.39 -17.88 -9.53
CA ARG A 145 -7.55 -17.05 -8.33
C ARG A 145 -6.73 -15.78 -8.45
N VAL A 146 -7.42 -14.70 -8.78
CA VAL A 146 -6.87 -13.35 -8.86
C VAL A 146 -7.49 -12.49 -7.75
N MET A 147 -6.65 -11.78 -7.00
CA MET A 147 -7.09 -10.78 -6.05
C MET A 147 -6.68 -9.39 -6.53
N LEU A 148 -7.66 -8.53 -6.83
CA LEU A 148 -7.41 -7.10 -6.98
C LEU A 148 -7.15 -6.51 -5.59
N TYR A 149 -5.95 -5.94 -5.42
CA TYR A 149 -5.52 -5.31 -4.18
C TYR A 149 -5.41 -3.81 -4.37
N ILE A 150 -6.08 -3.08 -3.49
CA ILE A 150 -6.03 -1.63 -3.43
C ILE A 150 -5.48 -1.26 -2.07
N HIS A 151 -4.37 -0.52 -2.02
CA HIS A 151 -3.74 -0.18 -0.75
C HIS A 151 -4.61 0.83 0.02
N GLY A 152 -4.52 0.74 1.35
CA GLY A 152 -5.16 1.68 2.26
C GLY A 152 -4.35 2.96 2.44
N GLY A 153 -4.59 3.67 3.56
CA GLY A 153 -3.80 4.87 3.91
C GLY A 153 -4.49 6.20 3.58
N ALA A 154 -5.81 6.23 3.66
CA ALA A 154 -6.61 7.45 3.59
C ALA A 154 -6.28 8.31 2.36
N TYR A 155 -5.95 7.65 1.24
CA TYR A 155 -5.62 8.22 -0.06
C TYR A 155 -4.30 9.00 -0.18
N PHE A 156 -3.74 9.52 0.92
CA PHE A 156 -2.50 10.30 0.91
C PHE A 156 -1.28 9.56 1.46
N PHE A 157 -1.49 8.43 2.13
CA PHE A 157 -0.45 7.63 2.79
C PHE A 157 -0.43 6.21 2.20
N GLY A 158 0.75 5.59 2.21
CA GLY A 158 0.94 4.23 1.70
C GLY A 158 1.31 4.17 0.21
N SER A 159 1.57 2.96 -0.25
CA SER A 159 1.98 2.63 -1.62
C SER A 159 1.87 1.11 -1.84
N VAL A 160 2.03 0.68 -3.08
CA VAL A 160 2.22 -0.74 -3.39
C VAL A 160 3.43 -1.31 -2.64
N ASP A 161 4.56 -0.59 -2.60
CA ASP A 161 5.78 -1.03 -1.93
C ASP A 161 5.57 -1.29 -0.43
N THR A 162 4.90 -0.37 0.27
CA THR A 162 4.63 -0.50 1.70
C THR A 162 3.64 -1.64 2.02
N HIS A 163 2.75 -1.97 1.09
CA HIS A 163 1.79 -3.07 1.23
C HIS A 163 2.28 -4.40 0.62
N ARG A 164 3.45 -4.42 -0.03
CA ARG A 164 3.97 -5.57 -0.79
C ARG A 164 4.05 -6.84 0.06
N TYR A 165 4.52 -6.74 1.30
CA TYR A 165 4.56 -7.88 2.23
C TYR A 165 3.17 -8.49 2.48
N MET A 166 2.15 -7.63 2.63
CA MET A 166 0.77 -8.07 2.84
C MET A 166 0.25 -8.79 1.59
N MET A 167 0.47 -8.21 0.41
CA MET A 167 0.08 -8.82 -0.87
C MET A 167 0.74 -10.18 -1.09
N GLN A 168 2.04 -10.31 -0.81
CA GLN A 168 2.77 -11.58 -0.89
C GLN A 168 2.14 -12.65 0.03
N ARG A 169 1.75 -12.27 1.25
CA ARG A 169 1.07 -13.17 2.17
C ARG A 169 -0.31 -13.58 1.66
N HIS A 170 -1.06 -12.67 1.04
CA HIS A 170 -2.33 -12.99 0.40
C HIS A 170 -2.13 -13.94 -0.78
N ALA A 171 -1.22 -13.65 -1.71
CA ALA A 171 -0.90 -14.52 -2.85
C ALA A 171 -0.54 -15.94 -2.40
N ARG A 172 0.32 -16.06 -1.38
CA ARG A 172 0.71 -17.35 -0.81
C ARG A 172 -0.46 -18.12 -0.20
N LYS A 173 -1.31 -17.45 0.57
CA LYS A 173 -2.46 -18.09 1.24
C LYS A 173 -3.57 -18.47 0.26
N LEU A 174 -3.83 -17.61 -0.72
CA LEU A 174 -4.80 -17.86 -1.78
C LEU A 174 -4.33 -18.94 -2.73
N LYS A 175 -3.02 -19.25 -2.77
CA LYS A 175 -2.40 -20.02 -3.87
C LYS A 175 -2.91 -19.45 -5.20
N GLY A 176 -2.61 -18.17 -5.36
CA GLY A 176 -3.14 -17.33 -6.42
C GLY A 176 -2.25 -16.11 -6.65
N THR A 177 -2.74 -15.21 -7.48
CA THR A 177 -2.00 -14.03 -7.95
C THR A 177 -2.71 -12.78 -7.47
N CYS A 178 -1.95 -11.79 -7.01
CA CYS A 178 -2.48 -10.48 -6.60
C CYS A 178 -2.11 -9.45 -7.65
N ILE A 179 -3.06 -8.63 -8.08
CA ILE A 179 -2.82 -7.48 -8.95
C ILE A 179 -3.05 -6.21 -8.15
N CYS A 180 -2.15 -5.24 -8.28
CA CYS A 180 -2.36 -3.89 -7.78
C CYS A 180 -2.07 -2.89 -8.90
N ALA A 181 -2.82 -1.79 -8.93
CA ALA A 181 -2.47 -0.64 -9.76
C ALA A 181 -1.36 0.19 -9.07
N GLY A 182 -0.52 0.86 -9.85
CA GLY A 182 0.60 1.69 -9.42
C GLY A 182 0.17 3.05 -8.91
N VAL A 183 -0.69 3.04 -7.89
CA VAL A 183 -1.48 4.14 -7.34
C VAL A 183 -0.66 5.40 -6.93
N SER A 184 -0.89 6.54 -7.58
CA SER A 184 -0.33 7.86 -7.28
C SER A 184 -1.13 8.61 -6.20
N THR A 185 -0.62 8.71 -4.96
CA THR A 185 -1.25 9.34 -3.78
C THR A 185 -1.76 10.79 -3.94
N VAL A 186 -2.79 11.12 -3.13
CA VAL A 186 -3.79 12.20 -3.30
C VAL A 186 -3.32 13.66 -3.34
N THR A 187 -2.15 14.04 -2.83
CA THR A 187 -1.77 15.46 -2.96
C THR A 187 -1.32 15.83 -4.37
N ALA A 188 -1.04 14.85 -5.22
CA ALA A 188 -0.93 15.06 -6.66
C ALA A 188 -2.31 15.08 -7.33
N VAL A 189 -3.34 14.44 -6.77
CA VAL A 189 -4.63 14.32 -7.45
C VAL A 189 -5.87 14.17 -6.55
N PRO A 190 -6.86 15.09 -6.61
CA PRO A 190 -8.11 14.98 -5.86
C PRO A 190 -9.10 13.94 -6.42
N PHE A 191 -10.12 13.64 -5.61
CA PHE A 191 -11.29 12.85 -6.01
C PHE A 191 -11.96 13.41 -7.28
N PRO A 192 -12.44 12.57 -8.22
CA PRO A 192 -12.63 11.12 -8.16
C PRO A 192 -11.46 10.32 -8.73
N MET A 193 -10.30 10.95 -8.97
CA MET A 193 -9.14 10.17 -9.36
C MET A 193 -8.82 9.21 -8.22
N TRP A 194 -9.00 7.92 -8.47
CA TRP A 194 -8.38 6.93 -7.61
C TRP A 194 -6.88 7.16 -7.78
N PRO A 195 -6.09 7.23 -6.69
CA PRO A 195 -4.67 7.43 -6.84
C PRO A 195 -4.16 6.39 -7.86
N ALA A 196 -3.60 6.84 -8.97
CA ALA A 196 -3.47 6.04 -10.21
C ALA A 196 -2.06 5.53 -10.38
#